data_AF-A0A1M4XXX0-F1
#
_entry.id   AF-A0A1M4XXX0-F1
#
_cell.length_a   1.000
_cell.length_b   1.000
_cell.length_c   1.000
_cell.angle_alpha   90.00
_cell.angle_beta   90.00
_cell.angle_gamma   90.00
#
_symmetry.space_group_name_H-M   'P 1'
#
loop_
_entity.id
_entity.type
_entity.pdbx_description
1 polymer ?
#
loop_
_entity_poly.entity_id
_entity_poly.type
_entity_poly.pdbx_seq_one_letter_code
_entity_poly.pdbx_strand_id
1 'polypeptide(L)' 'MKATLASIIMSTLFFIASYFILYLLFDYFNPPITEDGHKYMPIGNVFYSGITAFTATILFFIIIRKYIKRKL' A
#
# COMPACT_ATOMS: atom_id res chain seq x y z
N MET A 1 1.96 -25.29 3.21
CA MET A 1 0.99 -24.61 2.31
C MET A 1 0.03 -23.68 3.06
N LYS A 2 -0.64 -24.12 4.13
CA LYS A 2 -1.62 -23.31 4.88
C LYS A 2 -1.08 -21.94 5.36
N ALA A 3 0.11 -21.93 5.97
CA ALA A 3 0.76 -20.69 6.44
C ALA A 3 1.09 -19.70 5.30
N THR A 4 1.57 -20.20 4.16
CA THR A 4 1.92 -19.38 3.00
C THR A 4 0.66 -18.77 2.39
N LEU A 5 -0.39 -19.57 2.19
CA LEU A 5 -1.67 -19.10 1.65
C LEU A 5 -2.27 -17.99 2.53
N ALA A 6 -2.31 -18.21 3.85
CA ALA A 6 -2.78 -17.20 4.80
C ALA A 6 -1.95 -15.91 4.74
N SER A 7 -0.62 -16.03 4.64
CA SER A 7 0.28 -14.86 4.54
C SER A 7 0.05 -14.07 3.24
N ILE A 8 -0.21 -14.75 2.12
CA ILE A 8 -0.52 -14.13 0.83
C ILE A 8 -1.84 -13.38 0.92
N ILE A 9 -2.91 -14.01 1.40
CA ILE A 9 -4.23 -13.39 1.53
C ILE A 9 -4.15 -12.13 2.40
N MET A 10 -3.50 -12.23 3.57
CA MET A 10 -3.29 -11.09 4.48
C MET A 10 -2.51 -9.95 3.81
N SER A 11 -1.48 -10.29 3.04
CA SER A 11 -0.64 -9.30 2.37
C SER A 11 -1.36 -8.62 1.20
N THR A 12 -2.21 -9.34 0.47
CA THR A 12 -3.05 -8.76 -0.59
C THR A 12 -4.05 -7.77 0.00
N LEU A 13 -4.73 -8.13 1.09
CA LEU A 13 -5.66 -7.21 1.78
C LEU A 13 -4.93 -5.98 2.31
N PHE A 14 -3.74 -6.19 2.90
CA PHE A 14 -2.90 -5.10 3.38
C PHE A 14 -2.47 -4.16 2.25
N PHE A 15 -2.06 -4.70 1.09
CA PHE A 15 -1.69 -3.90 -0.08
C PHE A 15 -2.85 -3.02 -0.54
N ILE A 16 -4.04 -3.60 -0.71
CA ILE A 16 -5.22 -2.85 -1.15
C ILE A 16 -5.52 -1.71 -0.17
N ALA A 17 -5.63 -2.02 1.13
CA ALA A 17 -5.93 -1.02 2.14
C ALA A 17 -4.86 0.08 2.21
N SER A 18 -3.58 -0.30 2.24
CA SER A 18 -2.47 0.65 2.30
C SER A 18 -2.39 1.53 1.06
N TYR A 19 -2.64 0.98 -0.13
CA TYR A 19 -2.68 1.74 -1.38
C TYR A 19 -3.71 2.88 -1.30
N PHE A 20 -4.95 2.55 -0.91
CA PHE A 20 -6.02 3.55 -0.79
C PHE A 20 -5.70 4.60 0.27
N ILE A 21 -5.21 4.19 1.45
CA ILE A 21 -4.87 5.12 2.53
C ILE A 21 -3.73 6.05 2.11
N LEU A 22 -2.66 5.51 1.53
CA LEU A 22 -1.51 6.30 1.07
C LEU A 22 -1.88 7.25 -0.05
N TYR A 23 -2.74 6.82 -0.98
CA TYR A 23 -3.27 7.70 -2.01
C TYR A 23 -3.99 8.91 -1.41
N LEU A 24 -4.93 8.68 -0.47
CA LEU A 24 -5.64 9.76 0.21
C LEU A 24 -4.68 10.68 0.99
N LEU A 25 -3.66 10.09 1.61
CA LEU A 25 -2.66 10.84 2.37
C LEU A 25 -1.80 11.72 1.45
N PHE A 26 -1.38 11.21 0.30
CA PHE A 26 -0.61 11.97 -0.68
C PHE A 26 -1.45 13.04 -1.37
N ASP A 27 -2.72 12.77 -1.69
CA ASP A 27 -3.63 13.80 -2.20
C ASP A 27 -3.91 14.90 -1.17
N TYR A 28 -3.89 14.58 0.13
CA TYR A 28 -4.04 15.58 1.19
C TYR A 28 -2.80 16.48 1.32
N PHE A 29 -1.60 15.90 1.30
CA PHE A 29 -0.35 16.66 1.48
C PHE A 29 0.17 17.33 0.20
N ASN A 30 -0.08 16.72 -0.95
CA ASN A 30 0.36 17.20 -2.26
C ASN A 30 -0.82 17.13 -3.24
N PRO A 31 -1.83 18.00 -3.08
CA PRO A 31 -3.02 17.97 -3.90
C PRO A 31 -2.66 18.25 -5.37
N PRO A 32 -3.30 17.59 -6.34
CA PRO A 32 -3.00 17.75 -7.75
C PRO A 32 -3.58 19.05 -8.30
N ILE A 33 -2.98 20.18 -7.91
CA ILE A 33 -3.39 21.53 -8.28
C ILE A 33 -2.21 22.19 -9.01
N THR A 34 -2.46 22.76 -10.18
CA THR A 34 -1.46 23.55 -10.92
C THR A 34 -1.16 24.88 -10.22
N GLU A 35 -0.09 25.56 -10.62
CA GLU A 35 0.23 26.90 -10.09
C GLU A 35 -0.92 27.90 -10.28
N ASP A 36 -1.69 27.74 -11.36
CA ASP A 36 -2.90 28.53 -11.68
C ASP A 36 -4.16 28.09 -10.89
N GLY A 37 -4.07 27.10 -10.00
CA GLY A 37 -5.19 26.64 -9.17
C GLY A 37 -6.11 25.60 -9.82
N HIS A 38 -5.78 25.09 -11.02
CA HIS A 38 -6.59 24.09 -11.70
C HIS A 38 -6.27 22.68 -11.23
N LYS A 39 -7.31 21.88 -10.96
CA LYS A 39 -7.14 20.47 -10.61
C LYS A 39 -6.70 19.66 -11.84
N TYR A 40 -5.67 18.85 -11.69
CA TYR A 40 -5.25 17.87 -12.68
C TYR A 40 -5.39 16.45 -12.13
N MET A 41 -5.21 15.45 -12.99
CA MET A 41 -5.30 14.04 -12.57
C MET A 41 -4.09 13.67 -11.69
N PRO A 42 -4.28 13.14 -10.46
CA PRO A 42 -3.20 12.84 -9.51
C PRO A 42 -2.36 11.59 -9.88
N ILE A 43 -1.96 11.46 -11.14
CA ILE A 43 -1.20 10.30 -11.65
C ILE A 43 0.07 10.07 -10.82
N GLY A 44 0.79 11.16 -10.45
CA GLY A 44 1.96 11.07 -9.59
C GLY A 44 1.65 10.41 -8.24
N ASN A 45 0.59 10.85 -7.55
CA ASN A 45 0.20 10.32 -6.25
C ASN A 45 -0.26 8.86 -6.34
N VAL A 46 -0.95 8.48 -7.43
CA VAL A 46 -1.32 7.08 -7.74
C VAL A 46 -0.07 6.20 -7.91
N PHE A 47 0.97 6.69 -8.60
CA PHE A 47 2.22 5.95 -8.74
C PHE A 47 2.99 5.85 -7.42
N TYR A 48 3.12 6.96 -6.67
CA TYR A 48 3.83 6.97 -5.39
C TYR A 48 3.14 6.11 -4.34
N SER A 49 1.80 6.14 -4.27
CA SER A 49 1.04 5.29 -3.35
C SER A 49 1.25 3.81 -3.69
N GLY A 50 1.26 3.46 -4.98
CA GLY A 50 1.52 2.10 -5.43
C GLY A 50 2.88 1.56 -5.06
N ILE A 51 3.94 2.32 -5.34
CA ILE A 51 5.32 1.93 -4.99
C ILE A 51 5.45 1.79 -3.47
N THR A 52 4.96 2.77 -2.71
CA THR A 52 5.06 2.78 -1.25
C THR A 52 4.27 1.63 -0.62
N ALA A 53 3.03 1.39 -1.07
CA ALA A 53 2.21 0.27 -0.62
C ALA A 53 2.84 -1.09 -0.97
N PHE A 54 3.48 -1.20 -2.12
CA PHE A 54 4.17 -2.42 -2.53
C PHE A 54 5.36 -2.72 -1.62
N THR A 55 6.23 -1.73 -1.38
CA THR A 55 7.36 -1.88 -0.46
C THR A 55 6.90 -2.23 0.97
N ALA A 56 5.86 -1.55 1.47
CA ALA A 56 5.27 -1.85 2.77
C ALA A 56 4.71 -3.28 2.84
N THR A 57 4.05 -3.73 1.78
CA THR A 57 3.49 -5.08 1.68
C THR A 57 4.56 -6.17 1.71
N ILE A 58 5.71 -5.96 1.04
CA ILE A 58 6.83 -6.91 1.09
C ILE A 58 7.33 -7.09 2.52
N LEU A 59 7.53 -5.98 3.25
CA LEU A 59 7.96 -6.02 4.65
C LEU A 59 6.91 -6.71 5.53
N PHE A 60 5.64 -6.38 5.33
CA PHE A 60 4.53 -7.01 6.05
C PHE A 60 4.48 -8.52 5.80
N PHE A 61 4.63 -8.97 4.55
CA PHE A 61 4.64 -10.39 4.19
C PHE A 61 5.74 -11.16 4.93
N ILE A 62 6.96 -10.60 5.00
CA ILE A 62 8.08 -11.22 5.71
C ILE A 62 7.76 -11.36 7.21
N ILE A 63 7.21 -10.31 7.82
CA ILE A 63 6.86 -10.28 9.25
C ILE A 63 5.74 -11.27 9.57
N ILE A 64 4.63 -11.21 8.82
CA ILE A 64 3.46 -12.04 9.09
C ILE A 64 3.77 -13.53 8.85
N ARG A 65 4.57 -13.85 7.82
CA ARG A 65 5.01 -15.22 7.56
C ARG A 65 5.85 -15.76 8.71
N LYS A 66 6.78 -14.95 9.23
CA LYS A 66 7.60 -15.31 10.40
C LYS A 66 6.74 -15.52 11.65
N TYR A 67 5.72 -14.68 11.84
CA TYR A 67 4.78 -14.79 12.95
C TYR A 67 3.93 -16.06 12.87
N ILE A 68 3.29 -16.32 11.72
CA ILE A 68 2.43 -17.49 11.52
C ILE A 68 3.22 -18.80 11.65
N LYS A 69 4.44 -18.87 11.11
CA LYS A 69 5.30 -20.06 11.22
C LYS A 69 5.72 -20.38 12.67
N ARG A 70 5.74 -19.39 13.57
CA ARG A 70 6.04 -19.61 15.00
C ARG A 70 4.84 -20.12 15.79
N LYS A 71 3.62 -19.93 15.27
CA LYS A 71 2.35 -20.27 15.93
C LYS A 71 1.75 -21.59 15.45
N LEU A 72 2.16 -22.08 14.28
CA LEU A 72 1.82 -23.38 13.69
C LEU A 72 2.94 -24.38 13.95
#